data_AF-L2GFW7-F1
#
_entry.id   AF-L2GFW7-F1
#
_cell.length_a   1.000
_cell.length_b   1.000
_cell.length_c   1.000
_cell.angle_alpha   90.00
_cell.angle_beta   90.00
_cell.angle_gamma   90.00
#
_symmetry.space_group_name_H-M   'P 1'
#
loop_
_entity.id
_entity.type
_entity.pdbx_description
1 polymer ?
#
loop_
_entity_poly.entity_id
_entity_poly.type
_entity_poly.pdbx_seq_one_letter_code
_entity_poly.pdbx_strand_id
1 'polypeptide(L)'
;MRLLNARTMTVEDFSSKQIPPYAILSHTWEDGEVTLQDMERQTASTKAGYAKIRESCEQTLRDDLDYIWVDTCCIDKTSSAELSEAINAMFRWYQHSTICYAFLADMPSVTDFDESSPLFAMSRWFTRGWTLQELLAPAKLDFYSRSWDRLGGKSFLAKAISSITGIDEMFLRGRPVREASIAARMSWASGRETSREEDRSYSLLGLFDVHIPLLYGEGGKNAFLRLQEELIRTSHDQSIFAWQSLLIWSRPSQMHSSSFFFRPSQGHISVLAESPTEFRDCSNIVACNPMEEALPYIVSNVGVQLMPFFGVA
;
A
#
# COMPACT_ATOMS: atom_id res chain seq x y z
N MET A 1 -1.26 -20.39 3.54
CA MET A 1 -2.29 -19.40 3.17
C MET A 1 -3.66 -20.09 3.24
N ARG A 2 -4.67 -19.44 3.82
CA ARG A 2 -6.06 -19.92 3.75
C ARG A 2 -6.85 -19.17 2.68
N LEU A 3 -7.86 -19.83 2.12
CA LEU A 3 -8.81 -19.25 1.18
C LEU A 3 -10.24 -19.57 1.62
N LEU A 4 -11.17 -18.65 1.35
CA LEU A 4 -12.58 -18.88 1.52
C LEU A 4 -13.15 -19.52 0.26
N ASN A 5 -13.77 -20.69 0.41
CA ASN A 5 -14.53 -21.32 -0.67
C ASN A 5 -15.84 -20.55 -0.88
N ALA A 6 -16.00 -19.98 -2.07
CA ALA A 6 -17.12 -19.11 -2.40
C ALA A 6 -18.47 -19.84 -2.49
N ARG A 7 -18.46 -21.17 -2.69
CA ARG A 7 -19.69 -22.00 -2.77
C ARG A 7 -20.17 -22.44 -1.40
N THR A 8 -19.25 -22.89 -0.55
CA THR A 8 -19.57 -23.49 0.76
C THR A 8 -19.48 -22.49 1.90
N MET A 9 -18.87 -21.31 1.69
CA MET A 9 -18.58 -20.33 2.72
C MET A 9 -17.70 -20.89 3.85
N THR A 10 -16.80 -21.82 3.53
CA THR A 10 -15.84 -22.42 4.47
C THR A 10 -14.42 -21.97 4.17
N VAL A 11 -13.66 -21.68 5.23
CA VAL A 11 -12.23 -21.35 5.10
C VAL A 11 -11.43 -22.65 5.03
N GLU A 12 -10.59 -22.77 4.01
CA GLU A 12 -9.75 -23.94 3.73
C GLU A 12 -8.25 -23.56 3.77
N ASP A 13 -7.42 -24.41 4.36
CA ASP A 13 -5.96 -24.20 4.44
C ASP A 13 -5.22 -24.88 3.29
N PHE A 14 -4.39 -24.09 2.59
CA PHE A 14 -3.55 -24.50 1.46
C PHE A 14 -2.06 -24.46 1.78
N SER A 15 -1.65 -24.35 3.05
CA SER A 15 -0.23 -24.24 3.42
C SER A 15 0.62 -25.46 3.03
N SER A 16 0.02 -26.64 2.88
CA SER A 16 0.66 -27.89 2.42
C SER A 16 0.22 -28.35 1.04
N LYS A 17 -0.52 -27.51 0.29
CA LYS A 17 -1.15 -27.86 -0.98
C LYS A 17 -0.81 -26.84 -2.06
N GLN A 18 -1.09 -27.20 -3.31
CA GLN A 18 -1.07 -26.22 -4.39
C GLN A 18 -2.21 -25.22 -4.17
N ILE A 19 -1.87 -23.93 -4.24
CA ILE A 19 -2.83 -22.84 -4.15
C ILE A 19 -3.65 -22.80 -5.46
N PRO A 20 -4.99 -22.94 -5.41
CA PRO A 20 -5.84 -22.84 -6.60
C PRO A 20 -5.91 -21.39 -7.09
N PRO A 21 -6.36 -21.12 -8.33
CA PRO A 21 -6.73 -19.77 -8.74
C PRO A 21 -7.77 -19.17 -7.80
N TYR A 22 -7.57 -17.91 -7.41
CA TYR A 22 -8.43 -17.23 -6.43
C TYR A 22 -8.62 -15.76 -6.80
N ALA A 23 -9.74 -15.20 -6.36
CA ALA A 23 -9.95 -13.77 -6.27
C ALA A 23 -9.40 -13.23 -4.94
N ILE A 24 -9.19 -11.92 -4.82
CA ILE A 24 -8.77 -11.29 -3.57
C ILE A 24 -9.60 -10.04 -3.29
N LEU A 25 -10.05 -9.86 -2.05
CA LEU A 25 -10.83 -8.69 -1.64
C LEU A 25 -9.92 -7.62 -1.03
N SER A 26 -9.87 -6.45 -1.66
CA SER A 26 -9.32 -5.22 -1.11
C SER A 26 -10.45 -4.36 -0.55
N HIS A 27 -10.39 -4.02 0.74
CA HIS A 27 -11.42 -3.21 1.36
C HIS A 27 -10.90 -2.46 2.58
N THR A 28 -11.64 -1.44 3.00
CA THR A 28 -11.39 -0.71 4.23
C THR A 28 -12.29 -1.25 5.34
N TRP A 29 -11.69 -1.69 6.46
CA TRP A 29 -12.44 -2.30 7.56
C TRP A 29 -13.51 -1.37 8.12
N GLU A 30 -14.61 -1.97 8.56
CA GLU A 30 -15.73 -1.32 9.25
C GLU A 30 -16.00 -2.00 10.59
N ASP A 31 -16.90 -1.44 11.39
CA ASP A 31 -17.32 -2.11 12.61
C ASP A 31 -18.09 -3.39 12.29
N GLY A 32 -17.73 -4.48 12.96
CA GLY A 32 -18.37 -5.77 12.78
C GLY A 32 -17.87 -6.57 11.56
N GLU A 33 -16.59 -6.44 11.21
CA GLU A 33 -15.92 -7.39 10.30
C GLU A 33 -16.05 -8.84 10.76
N VAL A 34 -16.13 -9.76 9.80
CA VAL A 34 -16.12 -11.21 10.05
C VAL A 34 -14.68 -11.66 10.28
N THR A 35 -14.43 -12.29 11.42
CA THR A 35 -13.12 -12.88 11.74
C THR A 35 -13.03 -14.34 11.31
N LEU A 36 -11.82 -14.91 11.28
CA LEU A 36 -11.63 -16.35 11.09
C LEU A 36 -12.42 -17.15 12.13
N GLN A 37 -12.38 -16.72 13.39
CA GLN A 37 -13.06 -17.41 14.49
C GLN A 37 -14.59 -17.36 14.33
N ASP A 38 -15.14 -16.31 13.73
CA ASP A 38 -16.57 -16.24 13.41
C ASP A 38 -16.96 -17.24 12.31
N MET A 39 -16.08 -17.47 11.33
CA MET A 39 -16.28 -18.48 10.30
C MET A 39 -16.22 -19.89 10.89
N GLU A 40 -15.23 -20.19 11.72
CA GLU A 40 -15.06 -21.49 12.37
C GLU A 40 -16.20 -21.84 13.31
N ARG A 41 -16.73 -20.85 14.05
CA ARG A 41 -17.87 -21.03 14.96
C ARG A 41 -19.22 -20.96 14.27
N GLN A 42 -19.26 -20.71 12.96
CA GLN A 42 -20.49 -20.51 12.18
C GLN A 42 -21.36 -19.36 12.71
N THR A 43 -20.74 -18.34 13.33
CA THR A 43 -21.40 -17.13 13.83
C THR A 43 -21.26 -15.95 12.88
N ALA A 44 -20.53 -16.11 11.78
CA ALA A 44 -20.27 -15.07 10.79
C ALA A 44 -21.54 -14.36 10.30
N SER A 45 -22.65 -15.09 10.10
CA SER A 45 -23.93 -14.54 9.62
C SER A 45 -24.57 -13.49 10.54
N THR A 46 -24.12 -13.42 11.79
CA THR A 46 -24.60 -12.41 12.77
C THR A 46 -23.87 -11.07 12.67
N LYS A 47 -22.78 -11.01 11.89
CA LYS A 47 -21.92 -9.83 11.75
C LYS A 47 -22.39 -8.94 10.61
N ALA A 48 -22.27 -7.63 10.79
CA ALA A 48 -22.59 -6.65 9.74
C ALA A 48 -21.74 -6.86 8.48
N GLY A 49 -20.45 -7.17 8.63
CA GLY A 49 -19.53 -7.43 7.53
C GLY A 49 -19.83 -8.71 6.71
N TYR A 50 -20.74 -9.57 7.16
CA TYR A 50 -21.04 -10.83 6.47
C TYR A 50 -21.65 -10.63 5.09
N ALA A 51 -22.49 -9.59 4.92
CA ALA A 51 -23.08 -9.28 3.62
C ALA A 51 -21.99 -9.02 2.57
N LYS A 52 -20.96 -8.24 2.92
CA LYS A 52 -19.80 -7.97 2.05
C LYS A 52 -19.08 -9.27 1.66
N ILE A 53 -18.84 -10.19 2.61
CA ILE A 53 -18.20 -11.48 2.31
C ILE A 53 -19.05 -12.30 1.35
N ARG A 54 -20.37 -12.41 1.59
CA ARG A 54 -21.30 -13.15 0.72
C ARG A 54 -21.29 -12.59 -0.70
N GLU A 55 -21.44 -11.28 -0.86
CA GLU A 55 -21.43 -10.62 -2.16
C GLU A 55 -20.06 -10.78 -2.87
N SER A 56 -18.95 -10.75 -2.11
CA SER A 56 -17.62 -11.05 -2.66
C SER A 56 -17.53 -12.46 -3.21
N CYS A 57 -18.09 -13.44 -2.49
CA CYS A 57 -18.17 -14.83 -2.96
C CYS A 57 -19.05 -14.95 -4.21
N GLU A 58 -20.20 -14.27 -4.24
CA GLU A 58 -21.07 -14.25 -5.43
C GLU A 58 -20.34 -13.67 -6.65
N GLN A 59 -19.62 -12.56 -6.48
CA GLN A 59 -18.81 -11.98 -7.55
C GLN A 59 -17.68 -12.92 -7.99
N THR A 60 -17.01 -13.59 -7.04
CA THR A 60 -15.97 -14.60 -7.31
C THR A 60 -16.51 -15.72 -8.20
N LEU A 61 -17.72 -16.21 -7.91
CA LEU A 61 -18.37 -17.25 -8.72
C LEU A 61 -18.79 -16.75 -10.11
N ARG A 62 -19.15 -15.47 -10.25
CA ARG A 62 -19.44 -14.85 -11.56
C ARG A 62 -18.21 -14.72 -12.44
N ASP A 63 -17.03 -14.60 -11.85
CA ASP A 63 -15.74 -14.55 -12.54
C ASP A 63 -15.10 -15.94 -12.70
N ASP A 64 -15.89 -17.02 -12.58
CA ASP A 64 -15.47 -18.42 -12.75
C ASP A 64 -14.35 -18.87 -11.78
N LEU A 65 -14.36 -18.34 -10.56
CA LEU A 65 -13.42 -18.71 -9.49
C LEU A 65 -14.17 -19.37 -8.32
N ASP A 66 -13.56 -20.37 -7.70
CA ASP A 66 -14.14 -21.08 -6.54
C ASP A 66 -13.67 -20.52 -5.19
N TYR A 67 -12.57 -19.75 -5.19
CA TYR A 67 -11.90 -19.31 -3.99
C TYR A 67 -11.66 -17.80 -3.98
N ILE A 68 -11.82 -17.20 -2.81
CA ILE A 68 -11.46 -15.82 -2.55
C ILE A 68 -10.60 -15.71 -1.30
N TRP A 69 -9.60 -14.84 -1.32
CA TRP A 69 -8.88 -14.44 -0.12
C TRP A 69 -9.47 -13.16 0.45
N VAL A 70 -9.72 -13.16 1.77
CA VAL A 70 -10.16 -11.98 2.51
C VAL A 70 -9.37 -11.90 3.82
N ASP A 71 -8.63 -10.80 4.00
CA ASP A 71 -7.70 -10.60 5.13
C ASP A 71 -8.37 -10.73 6.51
N THR A 72 -9.64 -10.37 6.64
CA THR A 72 -10.39 -10.43 7.90
C THR A 72 -10.68 -11.85 8.37
N CYS A 73 -10.93 -12.78 7.46
CA CYS A 73 -11.31 -14.15 7.79
C CYS A 73 -10.39 -15.24 7.26
N CYS A 74 -9.37 -14.90 6.46
CA CYS A 74 -8.35 -15.85 5.97
C CYS A 74 -7.04 -15.82 6.78
N ILE A 75 -6.84 -14.80 7.62
CA ILE A 75 -5.68 -14.67 8.52
C ILE A 75 -6.14 -14.89 9.96
N ASP A 76 -5.42 -15.71 10.72
CA ASP A 76 -5.60 -15.80 12.16
C ASP A 76 -4.85 -14.64 12.83
N LYS A 77 -5.58 -13.56 13.09
CA LYS A 77 -5.05 -12.37 13.76
C LYS A 77 -4.73 -12.59 15.24
N THR A 78 -5.08 -13.74 15.81
CA THR A 78 -4.74 -14.12 17.20
C THR A 78 -3.35 -14.78 17.29
N SER A 79 -2.84 -15.31 16.18
CA SER A 79 -1.50 -15.85 16.06
C SER A 79 -0.53 -14.79 15.56
N SER A 80 0.37 -14.31 16.43
CA SER A 80 1.38 -13.31 16.04
C SER A 80 2.35 -13.83 14.96
N ALA A 81 2.67 -15.13 15.01
CA ALA A 81 3.50 -15.78 14.00
C ALA A 81 2.83 -15.75 12.62
N GLU A 82 1.55 -16.12 12.56
CA GLU A 82 0.82 -16.11 11.30
C GLU A 82 0.55 -14.71 10.78
N LEU A 83 0.19 -13.76 11.66
CA LEU A 83 0.03 -12.37 11.28
C LEU A 83 1.32 -11.81 10.67
N SER A 84 2.48 -12.16 11.23
CA SER A 84 3.78 -11.76 10.70
C SER A 84 4.06 -12.38 9.33
N GLU A 85 3.81 -13.68 9.18
CA GLU A 85 3.95 -14.36 7.88
C GLU A 85 3.04 -13.72 6.83
N ALA A 86 1.78 -13.45 7.19
CA ALA A 86 0.79 -12.87 6.31
C ALA A 86 1.18 -11.47 5.84
N ILE A 87 1.64 -10.59 6.74
CA ILE A 87 2.09 -9.23 6.39
C ILE A 87 3.26 -9.27 5.40
N ASN A 88 4.23 -10.17 5.61
CA ASN A 88 5.36 -10.33 4.70
C ASN A 88 4.97 -10.99 3.35
N ALA A 89 3.86 -11.72 3.31
CA ALA A 89 3.39 -12.40 2.10
C ALA A 89 2.31 -11.63 1.33
N MET A 90 1.67 -10.63 1.93
CA MET A 90 0.42 -10.04 1.42
C MET A 90 0.57 -9.47 0.01
N PHE A 91 1.64 -8.74 -0.27
CA PHE A 91 1.90 -8.21 -1.61
C PHE A 91 1.95 -9.32 -2.66
N ARG A 92 2.62 -10.44 -2.36
CA ARG A 92 2.68 -11.60 -3.26
C ARG A 92 1.31 -12.24 -3.42
N TRP A 93 0.48 -12.31 -2.37
CA TRP A 93 -0.88 -12.82 -2.48
C TRP A 93 -1.74 -11.95 -3.40
N TYR A 94 -1.66 -10.62 -3.28
CA TYR A 94 -2.32 -9.73 -4.25
C TYR A 94 -1.77 -9.90 -5.67
N GLN A 95 -0.44 -9.99 -5.83
CA GLN A 95 0.21 -10.17 -7.12
C GLN A 95 -0.19 -11.47 -7.83
N HIS A 96 -0.36 -12.57 -7.08
CA HIS A 96 -0.73 -13.87 -7.61
C HIS A 96 -2.23 -14.13 -7.69
N SER A 97 -3.06 -13.20 -7.21
CA SER A 97 -4.51 -13.28 -7.39
C SER A 97 -4.90 -13.19 -8.87
N THR A 98 -5.99 -13.86 -9.25
CA THR A 98 -6.53 -13.79 -10.61
C THR A 98 -7.20 -12.44 -10.86
N ILE A 99 -7.87 -11.92 -9.84
CA ILE A 99 -8.54 -10.62 -9.85
C ILE A 99 -8.62 -10.08 -8.42
N CYS A 100 -8.38 -8.78 -8.27
CA CYS A 100 -8.62 -8.04 -7.05
C CYS A 100 -9.93 -7.26 -7.15
N TYR A 101 -10.80 -7.42 -6.15
CA TYR A 101 -12.01 -6.60 -5.99
C TYR A 101 -11.72 -5.48 -5.00
N ALA A 102 -11.63 -4.25 -5.48
CA ALA A 102 -11.53 -3.08 -4.62
C ALA A 102 -12.95 -2.62 -4.26
N PHE A 103 -13.39 -2.95 -3.05
CA PHE A 103 -14.73 -2.62 -2.55
C PHE A 103 -14.73 -1.26 -1.83
N LEU A 104 -15.45 -0.29 -2.39
CA LEU A 104 -15.54 1.07 -1.89
C LEU A 104 -16.83 1.21 -1.09
N ALA A 105 -16.73 0.90 0.19
CA ALA A 105 -17.86 0.91 1.10
C ALA A 105 -18.52 2.30 1.26
N ASP A 106 -17.87 3.39 0.88
CA ASP A 106 -18.40 4.76 0.91
C ASP A 106 -18.85 5.29 -0.46
N MET A 107 -18.75 4.46 -1.51
CA MET A 107 -19.24 4.81 -2.83
C MET A 107 -20.71 4.36 -2.98
N PRO A 108 -21.65 5.27 -3.25
CA PRO A 108 -23.05 4.91 -3.48
C PRO A 108 -23.22 4.08 -4.76
N SER A 109 -24.40 3.48 -4.91
CA SER A 109 -24.79 2.85 -6.18
C SER A 109 -24.88 3.90 -7.29
N VAL A 110 -24.31 3.60 -8.45
CA VAL A 110 -24.32 4.48 -9.63
C VAL A 110 -24.59 3.64 -10.87
N THR A 111 -25.60 4.01 -11.65
CA THR A 111 -25.96 3.32 -12.90
C THR A 111 -25.01 3.67 -14.05
N ASP A 112 -24.51 4.91 -14.07
CA ASP A 112 -23.53 5.41 -15.03
C ASP A 112 -22.39 6.10 -14.28
N PHE A 113 -21.36 5.32 -13.93
CA PHE A 113 -20.22 5.85 -13.18
C PHE A 113 -19.38 6.80 -14.05
N ASP A 114 -19.27 8.04 -13.61
CA ASP A 114 -18.35 9.04 -14.15
C ASP A 114 -17.04 9.00 -13.36
N GLU A 115 -15.92 8.70 -14.03
CA GLU A 115 -14.58 8.66 -13.43
C GLU A 115 -14.12 10.03 -12.88
N SER A 116 -14.74 11.12 -13.32
CA SER A 116 -14.50 12.47 -12.80
C SER A 116 -15.32 12.80 -11.55
N SER A 117 -16.15 11.86 -11.09
CA SER A 117 -16.96 12.02 -9.88
C SER A 117 -16.09 12.31 -8.67
N PRO A 118 -16.32 13.45 -7.96
CA PRO A 118 -15.59 13.77 -6.74
C PRO A 118 -15.74 12.68 -5.66
N LEU A 119 -16.85 11.93 -5.65
CA LEU A 119 -17.09 10.87 -4.68
C LEU A 119 -16.08 9.73 -4.78
N PHE A 120 -15.60 9.42 -6.00
CA PHE A 120 -14.56 8.42 -6.20
C PHE A 120 -13.25 8.87 -5.56
N ALA A 121 -12.84 10.12 -5.84
CA ALA A 121 -11.63 10.72 -5.28
C ALA A 121 -11.67 10.88 -3.75
N MET A 122 -12.87 11.06 -3.18
CA MET A 122 -13.08 11.20 -1.74
C MET A 122 -13.19 9.86 -1.00
N SER A 123 -13.16 8.72 -1.70
CA SER A 123 -13.27 7.43 -1.03
C SER A 123 -12.10 7.20 -0.07
N ARG A 124 -12.42 6.75 1.15
CA ARG A 124 -11.48 6.35 2.19
C ARG A 124 -10.55 5.22 1.75
N TRP A 125 -10.90 4.50 0.69
CA TRP A 125 -10.03 3.48 0.11
C TRP A 125 -8.71 4.06 -0.37
N PHE A 126 -8.69 5.28 -0.94
CA PHE A 126 -7.46 5.92 -1.42
C PHE A 126 -6.54 6.44 -0.32
N THR A 127 -7.08 6.67 0.88
CA THR A 127 -6.33 7.15 2.04
C THR A 127 -5.90 6.04 2.99
N ARG A 128 -6.31 4.78 2.79
CA ARG A 128 -5.85 3.66 3.62
C ARG A 128 -4.42 3.24 3.24
N GLY A 129 -3.55 3.02 4.23
CA GLY A 129 -2.15 2.63 3.99
C GLY A 129 -2.01 1.33 3.19
N TRP A 130 -2.68 0.27 3.65
CA TRP A 130 -2.60 -1.05 3.05
C TRP A 130 -3.08 -1.10 1.59
N THR A 131 -4.08 -0.30 1.20
CA THR A 131 -4.63 -0.34 -0.16
C THR A 131 -3.64 0.12 -1.24
N LEU A 132 -2.48 0.69 -0.89
CA LEU A 132 -1.43 1.01 -1.86
C LEU A 132 -0.87 -0.24 -2.53
N GLN A 133 -0.50 -1.25 -1.74
CA GLN A 133 -0.05 -2.52 -2.31
C GLN A 133 -1.20 -3.26 -2.98
N GLU A 134 -2.41 -3.16 -2.44
CA GLU A 134 -3.60 -3.78 -3.02
C GLU A 134 -3.97 -3.19 -4.39
N LEU A 135 -3.63 -1.91 -4.62
CA LEU A 135 -3.75 -1.25 -5.92
C LEU A 135 -2.70 -1.73 -6.94
N LEU A 136 -1.45 -1.79 -6.48
CA LEU A 136 -0.29 -1.90 -7.37
C LEU A 136 0.15 -3.34 -7.63
N ALA A 137 0.01 -4.23 -6.64
CA ALA A 137 0.43 -5.62 -6.76
C ALA A 137 -0.38 -6.45 -7.77
N PRO A 138 -1.73 -6.43 -7.78
CA PRO A 138 -2.49 -7.31 -8.66
C PRO A 138 -2.43 -6.84 -10.12
N ALA A 139 -2.34 -7.81 -11.04
CA ALA A 139 -2.38 -7.53 -12.47
C ALA A 139 -3.76 -7.01 -12.92
N LYS A 140 -4.84 -7.62 -12.40
CA LYS A 140 -6.23 -7.21 -12.67
C LYS A 140 -6.89 -6.74 -11.37
N LEU A 141 -7.47 -5.54 -11.40
CA LEU A 141 -8.22 -4.98 -10.30
C LEU A 141 -9.45 -4.26 -10.84
N ASP A 142 -10.61 -4.57 -10.28
CA ASP A 142 -11.89 -3.93 -10.58
C ASP A 142 -12.45 -3.26 -9.31
N PHE A 143 -12.93 -2.04 -9.46
CA PHE A 143 -13.54 -1.24 -8.41
C PHE A 143 -15.04 -1.50 -8.34
N TYR A 144 -15.58 -1.62 -7.12
CA TYR A 144 -16.99 -1.88 -6.85
C TYR A 144 -17.56 -0.88 -5.83
N SER A 145 -18.81 -0.47 -6.05
CA SER A 145 -19.56 0.38 -5.11
C SER A 145 -19.98 -0.38 -3.84
N ARG A 146 -20.57 0.31 -2.85
CA ARG A 146 -21.22 -0.32 -1.69
C ARG A 146 -22.29 -1.35 -2.09
N SER A 147 -22.92 -1.17 -3.25
CA SER A 147 -23.96 -2.04 -3.79
C SER A 147 -23.43 -3.10 -4.76
N TRP A 148 -22.11 -3.28 -4.84
CA TRP A 148 -21.44 -4.20 -5.77
C TRP A 148 -21.67 -3.87 -7.26
N ASP A 149 -21.93 -2.60 -7.57
CA ASP A 149 -21.92 -2.11 -8.95
C ASP A 149 -20.46 -1.94 -9.40
N ARG A 150 -20.11 -2.51 -10.55
CA ARG A 150 -18.76 -2.40 -11.12
C ARG A 150 -18.53 -0.98 -11.64
N LEU A 151 -17.59 -0.27 -11.04
CA LEU A 151 -17.21 1.11 -11.39
C LEU A 151 -16.21 1.16 -12.55
N GLY A 152 -15.35 0.14 -12.66
CA GLY A 152 -14.35 0.04 -13.72
C GLY A 152 -13.06 -0.64 -13.27
N GLY A 153 -12.21 -0.96 -14.24
CA GLY A 153 -10.91 -1.58 -13.98
C GLY A 153 -9.81 -0.55 -13.74
N LYS A 154 -8.74 -0.95 -13.04
CA LYS A 154 -7.57 -0.09 -12.74
C LYS A 154 -7.01 0.63 -13.96
N SER A 155 -6.86 -0.06 -15.10
CA SER A 155 -6.30 0.53 -16.32
C SER A 155 -7.24 1.53 -16.99
N PHE A 156 -8.55 1.33 -16.88
CA PHE A 156 -9.57 2.27 -17.36
C PHE A 156 -9.55 3.54 -16.51
N LEU A 157 -9.57 3.39 -15.18
CA LEU A 157 -9.57 4.49 -14.21
C LEU A 157 -8.19 5.11 -13.95
N ALA A 158 -7.16 4.75 -14.73
CA ALA A 158 -5.77 5.10 -14.43
C ALA A 158 -5.55 6.61 -14.31
N LYS A 159 -6.19 7.42 -15.16
CA LYS A 159 -6.07 8.88 -15.11
C LYS A 159 -6.68 9.48 -13.83
N ALA A 160 -7.87 9.02 -13.45
CA ALA A 160 -8.52 9.44 -12.21
C ALA A 160 -7.69 9.03 -10.98
N ILE A 161 -7.24 7.76 -10.93
CA ILE A 161 -6.40 7.24 -9.85
C ILE A 161 -5.07 7.98 -9.78
N SER A 162 -4.43 8.29 -10.92
CA SER A 162 -3.18 9.06 -10.98
C SER A 162 -3.36 10.44 -10.37
N SER A 163 -4.46 11.13 -10.70
CA SER A 163 -4.79 12.45 -10.15
C SER A 163 -5.01 12.42 -8.63
N ILE A 164 -5.55 11.33 -8.09
CA ILE A 164 -5.81 11.15 -6.65
C ILE A 164 -4.52 10.81 -5.89
N THR A 165 -3.69 9.91 -6.45
CA THR A 165 -2.62 9.23 -5.71
C THR A 165 -1.22 9.73 -6.04
N GLY A 166 -1.05 10.48 -7.14
CA GLY A 166 0.26 10.86 -7.67
C GLY A 166 1.05 9.72 -8.32
N ILE A 167 0.43 8.54 -8.48
CA ILE A 167 1.04 7.39 -9.17
C ILE A 167 0.95 7.64 -10.67
N ASP A 168 2.07 7.57 -11.39
CA ASP A 168 2.06 7.69 -12.86
C ASP A 168 1.19 6.59 -13.49
N GLU A 169 0.40 6.98 -14.49
CA GLU A 169 -0.52 6.07 -15.17
C GLU A 169 0.17 4.81 -15.74
N MET A 170 1.46 4.88 -16.07
CA MET A 170 2.21 3.72 -16.55
C MET A 170 2.29 2.57 -15.52
N PHE A 171 2.41 2.88 -14.22
CA PHE A 171 2.42 1.87 -13.16
C PHE A 171 1.02 1.29 -12.95
N LEU A 172 -0.03 2.10 -13.11
CA LEU A 172 -1.43 1.65 -13.05
C LEU A 172 -1.80 0.76 -14.26
N ARG A 173 -1.07 0.88 -15.37
CA ARG A 173 -1.22 0.06 -16.58
C ARG A 173 -0.22 -1.09 -16.70
N GLY A 174 0.48 -1.43 -15.62
CA GLY A 174 1.27 -2.67 -15.52
C GLY A 174 2.78 -2.50 -15.61
N ARG A 175 3.31 -1.27 -15.63
CA ARG A 175 4.76 -1.07 -15.45
C ARG A 175 5.17 -1.61 -14.07
N PRO A 176 6.25 -2.41 -13.98
CA PRO A 176 6.72 -2.93 -12.70
C PRO A 176 7.03 -1.80 -11.70
N VAL A 177 6.47 -1.88 -10.50
CA VAL A 177 6.66 -0.88 -9.43
C VAL A 177 8.12 -0.67 -9.06
N ARG A 178 8.94 -1.72 -9.13
CA ARG A 178 10.40 -1.66 -8.86
C ARG A 178 11.18 -0.72 -9.80
N GLU A 179 10.61 -0.34 -10.93
CA GLU A 179 11.21 0.65 -11.83
C GLU A 179 10.99 2.10 -11.36
N ALA A 180 10.07 2.33 -10.42
CA ALA A 180 9.94 3.60 -9.73
C ALA A 180 11.04 3.76 -8.69
N SER A 181 11.52 4.99 -8.54
CA SER A 181 12.48 5.34 -7.49
C SER A 181 11.88 5.08 -6.10
N ILE A 182 12.75 4.94 -5.09
CA ILE A 182 12.33 4.87 -3.69
C ILE A 182 11.52 6.11 -3.32
N ALA A 183 11.96 7.30 -3.73
CA ALA A 183 11.26 8.55 -3.43
C ALA A 183 9.85 8.59 -4.04
N ALA A 184 9.71 8.16 -5.29
CA ALA A 184 8.40 8.09 -5.94
C ALA A 184 7.49 7.10 -5.21
N ARG A 185 7.98 5.91 -4.86
CA ARG A 185 7.21 4.91 -4.10
C ARG A 185 6.80 5.41 -2.71
N MET A 186 7.69 6.12 -2.00
CA MET A 186 7.38 6.78 -0.73
C MET A 186 6.32 7.88 -0.90
N SER A 187 6.38 8.65 -2.00
CA SER A 187 5.40 9.70 -2.29
C SER A 187 3.98 9.15 -2.41
N TRP A 188 3.81 7.96 -2.99
CA TRP A 188 2.50 7.28 -3.15
C TRP A 188 1.89 6.85 -1.81
N ALA A 189 2.71 6.75 -0.77
CA ALA A 189 2.30 6.46 0.60
C ALA A 189 2.06 7.73 1.46
N SER A 190 2.50 8.90 0.98
CA SER A 190 2.53 10.16 1.75
C SER A 190 1.15 10.69 2.19
N GLY A 191 0.10 10.36 1.44
CA GLY A 191 -1.29 10.76 1.74
C GLY A 191 -2.10 9.69 2.47
N ARG A 192 -1.46 8.59 2.91
CA ARG A 192 -2.15 7.41 3.44
C ARG A 192 -1.98 7.26 4.94
N GLU A 193 -3.01 6.70 5.57
CA GLU A 193 -3.17 6.56 7.00
C GLU A 193 -3.36 5.10 7.40
N THR A 194 -2.82 4.75 8.56
CA THR A 194 -2.90 3.42 9.15
C THR A 194 -3.43 3.48 10.57
N SER A 195 -4.11 2.42 11.02
CA SER A 195 -4.67 2.36 12.37
C SER A 195 -3.58 2.22 13.43
N ARG A 196 -2.56 1.39 13.16
CA ARG A 196 -1.33 1.31 13.95
C ARG A 196 -0.27 2.17 13.29
N GLU A 197 0.54 2.82 14.10
CA GLU A 197 1.56 3.73 13.58
C GLU A 197 2.69 3.00 12.84
N GLU A 198 3.02 1.77 13.24
CA GLU A 198 4.04 0.94 12.60
C GLU A 198 3.61 0.40 11.24
N ASP A 199 2.30 0.22 11.03
CA ASP A 199 1.73 -0.23 9.75
C ASP A 199 2.03 0.73 8.61
N ARG A 200 2.34 2.00 8.91
CA ARG A 200 2.84 2.97 7.91
C ARG A 200 4.08 2.46 7.20
N SER A 201 4.90 1.67 7.88
CA SER A 201 6.11 1.04 7.33
C SER A 201 5.81 -0.38 6.88
N TYR A 202 5.08 -1.16 7.69
CA TYR A 202 4.82 -2.57 7.37
C TYR A 202 3.95 -2.76 6.12
N SER A 203 3.05 -1.82 5.83
CA SER A 203 2.26 -1.82 4.58
C SER A 203 3.08 -1.56 3.32
N LEU A 204 4.34 -1.14 3.45
CA LEU A 204 5.23 -0.84 2.33
C LEU A 204 6.25 -1.96 2.03
N LEU A 205 6.36 -2.98 2.89
CA LEU A 205 7.39 -4.02 2.77
C LEU A 205 7.38 -4.70 1.40
N GLY A 206 6.21 -5.12 0.93
CA GLY A 206 6.09 -5.75 -0.38
C GLY A 206 6.25 -4.78 -1.56
N LEU A 207 5.91 -3.50 -1.39
CA LEU A 207 6.14 -2.46 -2.42
C LEU A 207 7.65 -2.23 -2.65
N PHE A 208 8.44 -2.44 -1.60
CA PHE A 208 9.89 -2.30 -1.60
C PHE A 208 10.64 -3.62 -1.76
N ASP A 209 9.95 -4.76 -1.70
CA ASP A 209 10.52 -6.11 -1.70
C ASP A 209 11.58 -6.31 -0.59
N VAL A 210 11.23 -5.88 0.62
CA VAL A 210 12.09 -6.00 1.81
C VAL A 210 11.38 -6.75 2.93
N HIS A 211 12.17 -7.33 3.84
CA HIS A 211 11.68 -8.07 4.98
C HIS A 211 12.33 -7.51 6.25
N ILE A 212 11.52 -7.00 7.18
CA ILE A 212 11.97 -6.55 8.50
C ILE A 212 11.08 -7.18 9.58
N PRO A 213 11.62 -7.48 10.78
CA PRO A 213 10.81 -7.96 11.89
C PRO A 213 9.65 -7.00 12.23
N LEU A 214 8.47 -7.54 12.53
CA LEU A 214 7.32 -6.76 12.99
C LEU A 214 7.36 -6.62 14.51
N LEU A 215 7.52 -5.39 14.99
CA LEU A 215 7.66 -5.03 16.40
C LEU A 215 6.60 -4.00 16.79
N TYR A 216 5.34 -4.43 16.92
CA TYR A 216 4.29 -3.55 17.42
C TYR A 216 4.60 -3.04 18.83
N GLY A 217 4.48 -1.73 19.03
CA GLY A 217 4.92 -1.00 20.23
C GLY A 217 6.27 -0.31 20.07
N GLU A 218 6.99 -0.50 18.95
CA GLU A 218 8.24 0.24 18.68
C GLU A 218 8.00 1.70 18.29
N GLY A 219 6.78 2.03 17.86
CA GLY A 219 6.40 3.36 17.41
C GLY A 219 6.67 3.59 15.91
N GLY A 220 5.84 4.41 15.27
CA GLY A 220 5.83 4.56 13.81
C GLY A 220 7.14 5.13 13.25
N LYS A 221 7.78 6.02 14.00
CA LYS A 221 9.08 6.61 13.64
C LYS A 221 10.19 5.56 13.62
N ASN A 222 10.26 4.68 14.62
CA ASN A 222 11.29 3.65 14.69
C ASN A 222 11.09 2.57 13.63
N ALA A 223 9.83 2.14 13.42
CA ALA A 223 9.48 1.24 12.34
C ALA A 223 9.89 1.80 10.96
N PHE A 224 9.68 3.10 10.73
CA PHE A 224 10.03 3.75 9.46
C PHE A 224 11.54 3.96 9.29
N LEU A 225 12.25 4.20 10.39
CA LEU A 225 13.71 4.27 10.39
C LEU A 225 14.32 2.92 10.00
N ARG A 226 13.86 1.81 10.59
CA ARG A 226 14.27 0.44 10.21
C ARG A 226 13.98 0.11 8.76
N LEU A 227 12.83 0.56 8.23
CA LEU A 227 12.52 0.41 6.80
C LEU A 227 13.56 1.13 5.93
N GLN A 228 13.90 2.38 6.25
CA GLN A 228 14.90 3.14 5.51
C GLN A 228 16.30 2.53 5.62
N GLU A 229 16.69 2.03 6.80
CA GLU A 229 17.95 1.30 6.99
C GLU A 229 18.02 0.06 6.10
N GLU A 230 16.94 -0.72 6.03
CA GLU A 230 16.85 -1.90 5.18
C GLU A 230 16.93 -1.54 3.69
N LEU A 231 16.28 -0.46 3.28
CA LEU A 231 16.34 0.06 1.91
C LEU A 231 17.76 0.50 1.52
N ILE A 232 18.47 1.19 2.41
CA ILE A 232 19.86 1.60 2.18
C ILE A 232 20.78 0.37 2.12
N ARG A 233 20.49 -0.65 2.93
CA ARG A 233 21.26 -1.90 2.93
C ARG A 233 21.10 -2.70 1.64
N THR A 234 19.96 -2.59 0.96
CA THR A 234 19.57 -3.48 -0.16
C THR A 234 19.46 -2.79 -1.51
N SER A 235 19.51 -1.46 -1.58
CA SER A 235 19.33 -0.68 -2.81
C SER A 235 20.43 0.37 -2.98
N HIS A 236 20.76 0.69 -4.24
CA HIS A 236 21.65 1.80 -4.62
C HIS A 236 20.87 3.05 -5.06
N ASP A 237 19.56 3.10 -4.82
CA ASP A 237 18.73 4.23 -5.22
C ASP A 237 18.90 5.42 -4.26
N GLN A 238 19.62 6.45 -4.73
CA GLN A 238 19.92 7.66 -3.95
C GLN A 238 18.69 8.52 -3.65
N SER A 239 17.55 8.26 -4.32
CA SER A 239 16.32 9.02 -4.11
C SER A 239 15.76 8.87 -2.69
N ILE A 240 16.20 7.87 -1.91
CA ILE A 240 15.85 7.76 -0.49
C ILE A 240 16.21 9.02 0.33
N PHE A 241 17.17 9.83 -0.13
CA PHE A 241 17.57 11.08 0.51
C PHE A 241 16.90 12.33 -0.08
N ALA A 242 15.94 12.16 -1.01
CA ALA A 242 15.30 13.27 -1.72
C ALA A 242 14.09 13.89 -0.98
N TRP A 243 13.80 13.41 0.23
CA TRP A 243 12.73 13.91 1.08
C TRP A 243 12.99 15.37 1.50
N GLN A 244 11.92 16.08 1.85
CA GLN A 244 11.98 17.46 2.31
C GLN A 244 11.44 17.57 3.73
N SER A 245 12.22 18.19 4.61
CA SER A 245 11.77 18.42 5.98
C SER A 245 10.61 19.41 5.99
N LEU A 246 9.49 19.00 6.59
CA LEU A 246 8.32 19.85 6.82
C LEU A 246 8.63 21.09 7.69
N LEU A 247 9.75 21.09 8.42
CA LEU A 247 10.19 22.20 9.26
C LEU A 247 10.88 23.32 8.47
N ILE A 248 11.41 23.04 7.29
CA ILE A 248 12.18 24.02 6.49
C ILE A 248 11.23 24.95 5.70
N TRP A 249 9.98 24.55 5.46
CA TRP A 249 9.03 25.28 4.62
C TRP A 249 7.84 25.88 5.39
N SER A 250 8.11 26.65 6.44
CA SER A 250 7.13 27.64 6.92
C SER A 250 7.12 28.81 5.94
N ARG A 251 6.15 28.86 5.00
CA ARG A 251 5.91 30.04 4.16
C ARG A 251 5.70 31.26 5.08
N PRO A 252 6.49 32.33 4.98
CA PRO A 252 6.12 33.59 5.59
C PRO A 252 4.85 34.08 4.89
N SER A 253 3.75 34.17 5.63
CA SER A 253 2.60 34.97 5.22
C SER A 253 3.11 36.41 5.08
N GLN A 254 3.25 36.88 3.83
CA GLN A 254 3.76 38.20 3.41
C GLN A 254 5.29 38.31 3.27
N MET A 255 5.81 38.12 2.04
CA MET A 255 6.84 39.00 1.47
C MET A 255 7.03 38.77 -0.03
N HIS A 256 7.01 39.89 -0.78
CA HIS A 256 7.16 39.99 -2.23
C HIS A 256 8.64 39.91 -2.69
N SER A 257 9.36 38.83 -2.37
CA SER A 257 10.72 38.66 -2.90
C SER A 257 11.06 37.20 -3.16
N SER A 258 11.58 36.92 -4.35
CA SER A 258 11.95 35.60 -4.89
C SER A 258 13.23 35.03 -4.26
N SER A 259 13.47 35.27 -2.98
CA SER A 259 14.61 34.75 -2.24
C SER A 259 14.15 33.72 -1.21
N PHE A 260 14.39 32.44 -1.52
CA PHE A 260 14.24 31.34 -0.57
C PHE A 260 15.32 31.46 0.51
N PHE A 261 14.95 31.92 1.70
CA PHE A 261 15.85 31.89 2.85
C PHE A 261 15.71 30.54 3.56
N PHE A 262 16.79 29.75 3.55
CA PHE A 262 16.97 28.65 4.48
C PHE A 262 16.95 29.24 5.90
N ARG A 263 15.88 29.04 6.67
CA ARG A 263 15.94 29.21 8.13
C ARG A 263 16.42 27.86 8.68
N PRO A 264 17.64 27.77 9.24
CA PRO A 264 18.00 26.60 10.02
C PRO A 264 17.08 26.62 11.25
N SER A 265 16.18 25.65 11.35
CA SER A 265 15.56 25.36 12.64
C SER A 265 16.69 24.99 13.60
N GLN A 266 16.62 25.44 14.86
CA GLN A 266 17.61 25.13 15.90
C GLN A 266 17.59 23.65 16.33
N GLY A 267 17.06 22.74 15.50
CA GLY A 267 16.96 21.31 15.75
C GLY A 267 17.83 20.53 14.79
N HIS A 268 18.51 19.51 15.29
CA HIS A 268 19.23 18.53 14.47
C HIS A 268 18.24 17.85 13.51
N ILE A 269 18.42 18.06 12.21
CA ILE A 269 17.66 17.35 11.17
C ILE A 269 18.35 16.00 10.95
N SER A 270 17.61 14.90 11.12
CA SER A 270 18.08 13.54 10.81
C SER A 270 18.41 13.43 9.31
N VAL A 271 19.33 12.54 8.93
CA VAL A 271 19.62 12.23 7.51
C VAL A 271 18.46 11.45 6.86
N LEU A 272 17.67 10.75 7.69
CA LEU A 272 16.51 9.96 7.27
C LEU A 272 15.22 10.64 7.69
N ALA A 273 14.19 10.50 6.85
CA ALA A 273 12.86 11.06 7.07
C ALA A 273 12.15 10.38 8.27
N GLU A 274 11.19 11.07 8.89
CA GLU A 274 10.40 10.49 9.98
C GLU A 274 9.12 9.81 9.47
N SER A 275 8.68 10.12 8.25
CA SER A 275 7.52 9.48 7.62
C SER A 275 7.51 9.60 6.09
N PRO A 276 6.72 8.77 5.36
CA PRO A 276 6.50 8.94 3.93
C PRO A 276 5.93 10.31 3.53
N THR A 277 5.30 11.03 4.46
CA THR A 277 4.76 12.38 4.22
C THR A 277 5.82 13.37 3.73
N GLU A 278 7.07 13.20 4.16
CA GLU A 278 8.21 14.03 3.77
C GLU A 278 8.66 13.78 2.31
N PHE A 279 8.12 12.75 1.66
CA PHE A 279 8.33 12.45 0.24
C PHE A 279 7.14 12.89 -0.64
N ARG A 280 6.17 13.65 -0.11
CA ARG A 280 4.92 14.01 -0.83
C ARG A 280 5.17 14.60 -2.23
N ASP A 281 6.18 15.44 -2.37
CA ASP A 281 6.49 16.14 -3.61
C ASP A 281 7.58 15.42 -4.44
N CYS A 282 7.81 14.13 -4.18
CA CYS A 282 8.86 13.34 -4.81
C CYS A 282 8.37 12.37 -5.91
N SER A 283 7.11 12.47 -6.34
CA SER A 283 6.51 11.54 -7.31
C SER A 283 7.20 11.55 -8.68
N ASN A 284 7.82 12.67 -9.06
CA ASN A 284 8.55 12.87 -10.30
C ASN A 284 10.06 12.60 -10.19
N ILE A 285 10.56 12.20 -9.02
CA ILE A 285 11.99 11.91 -8.84
C ILE A 285 12.30 10.55 -9.45
N VAL A 286 13.26 10.53 -10.36
CA VAL A 286 13.74 9.31 -11.02
C VAL A 286 15.06 8.90 -10.38
N ALA A 287 15.27 7.59 -10.20
CA ALA A 287 16.54 7.08 -9.70
C ALA A 287 17.63 7.34 -10.75
N CYS A 288 18.73 7.97 -10.35
CA CYS A 288 19.93 8.04 -11.17
C CYS A 288 20.64 6.68 -11.08
N ASN A 289 20.64 5.91 -12.18
CA ASN A 289 21.48 4.73 -12.32
C ASN A 289 22.80 5.17 -12.98
N PRO A 290 23.87 5.51 -12.22
CA PRO A 290 25.18 5.64 -12.82
C PRO A 290 25.55 4.28 -13.44
N MET A 291 26.01 4.30 -14.68
CA MET A 291 26.52 3.12 -15.35
C MET A 291 27.57 2.41 -14.47
N GLU A 292 27.30 1.14 -14.17
CA GLU A 292 28.23 0.06 -13.79
C GLU A 292 29.11 0.16 -12.52
N GLU A 293 29.24 1.28 -11.79
CA GLU A 293 30.19 1.39 -10.67
C GLU A 293 29.67 2.09 -9.38
N ALA A 294 28.41 1.88 -8.99
CA ALA A 294 27.95 2.38 -7.68
C ALA A 294 28.52 1.52 -6.53
N LEU A 295 29.41 2.08 -5.71
CA LEU A 295 29.82 1.45 -4.44
C LEU A 295 28.61 1.32 -3.49
N PRO A 296 28.52 0.24 -2.71
CA PRO A 296 27.44 0.06 -1.72
C PRO A 296 27.50 1.15 -0.65
N TYR A 297 26.33 1.53 -0.15
CA TYR A 297 26.22 2.45 0.98
C TYR A 297 26.78 1.80 2.24
N ILE A 298 27.51 2.56 3.03
CA ILE A 298 27.96 2.12 4.36
C ILE A 298 27.17 2.92 5.38
N VAL A 299 26.31 2.23 6.13
CA VAL A 299 25.64 2.77 7.31
C VAL A 299 26.40 2.29 8.54
N SER A 300 26.83 3.22 9.37
CA SER A 300 27.51 2.95 10.64
C SER A 300 26.90 3.79 11.76
N ASN A 301 27.28 3.50 13.00
CA ASN A 301 26.94 4.34 14.15
C ASN A 301 27.53 5.77 14.09
N VAL A 302 28.41 6.06 13.12
CA VAL A 302 29.01 7.38 12.89
C VAL A 302 28.30 8.14 11.76
N GLY A 303 27.46 7.48 10.97
CA GLY A 303 26.71 8.10 9.86
C GLY A 303 26.66 7.25 8.60
N VAL A 304 26.23 7.87 7.51
CA VAL A 304 26.09 7.26 6.19
C VAL A 304 27.20 7.75 5.26
N GLN A 305 27.95 6.82 4.66
CA GLN A 305 28.91 7.13 3.60
C GLN A 305 28.28 6.81 2.24
N LEU A 306 28.23 7.82 1.37
CA LEU A 306 27.65 7.76 0.04
C LEU A 306 28.69 8.18 -1.00
N MET A 307 28.71 7.52 -2.16
CA MET A 307 29.39 8.02 -3.36
C MET A 307 28.34 8.67 -4.27
N PRO A 308 28.24 10.01 -4.30
CA PRO A 308 27.17 10.67 -5.04
C PRO A 308 27.41 10.59 -6.56
N PHE A 309 26.39 10.13 -7.29
CA PHE A 309 26.33 10.25 -8.74
C PHE A 309 25.03 10.97 -9.10
N PHE A 310 25.11 12.28 -9.31
CA PHE A 310 23.96 13.09 -9.72
C PHE A 310 23.98 13.26 -11.23
N GLY A 311 23.11 12.55 -11.95
CA GLY A 311 22.79 12.81 -13.35
C GLY A 311 21.62 13.79 -13.44
N VAL A 312 21.79 14.87 -14.19
CA VAL A 312 20.67 15.74 -14.58
C VAL A 312 20.16 15.22 -15.93
N ALA A 313 18.87 14.87 -16.00
CA ALA A 313 18.18 14.56 -17.25
C ALA A 313 17.46 15.81 -17.77
#